data_AF-A0A3C0NUZ0-F1
#
_entry.id   AF-A0A3C0NUZ0-F1
#
_cell.length_a   1.000
_cell.length_b   1.000
_cell.length_c   1.000
_cell.angle_alpha   90.00
_cell.angle_beta   90.00
_cell.angle_gamma   90.00
#
_symmetry.space_group_name_H-M   'P 1'
#
loop_
_entity.id
_entity.type
_entity.pdbx_description
1 polymer ?
#
loop_
_entity_poly.entity_id
_entity_poly.type
_entity_poly.pdbx_seq_one_letter_code
_entity_poly.pdbx_strand_id
1 'polypeptide(L)' 'MSVTMRQMLEAGVHFGHQTRYWNPKMAEYI' A
#
# COMPACT_ATOMS: atom_id res chain seq x y z
N MET A 1 -5.48 8.96 19.25
CA MET A 1 -4.32 9.14 18.35
C MET A 1 -4.80 8.94 16.92
N SER A 2 -4.71 9.97 16.08
CA SER A 2 -5.04 9.91 14.65
C SER A 2 -3.76 9.70 13.84
N VAL A 3 -3.75 8.71 12.95
CA VAL A 3 -2.66 8.54 11.99
C VAL A 3 -2.93 9.44 10.79
N THR A 4 -1.93 10.22 10.38
CA THR A 4 -2.01 11.09 9.20
C THR A 4 -1.51 10.37 7.95
N MET A 5 -1.99 10.79 6.76
CA MET A 5 -1.48 10.29 5.48
C MET A 5 0.05 10.44 5.36
N ARG A 6 0.58 11.56 5.84
CA ARG A 6 2.03 11.82 5.85
C ARG A 6 2.80 10.76 6.64
N GLN A 7 2.32 10.41 7.83
CA GLN A 7 2.95 9.36 8.65
C GLN A 7 2.89 7.99 7.98
N MET A 8 1.79 7.66 7.29
CA MET A 8 1.67 6.39 6.55
C MET A 8 2.65 6.33 5.36
N LEU A 9 2.81 7.44 4.65
CA LEU A 9 3.76 7.52 3.54
C LEU A 9 5.21 7.41 4.04
N GLU A 10 5.57 8.14 5.09
CA GLU A 10 6.91 8.08 5.70
C GLU A 10 7.24 6.68 6.27
N ALA A 11 6.23 5.97 6.78
CA ALA A 11 6.37 4.59 7.26
C ALA A 11 6.45 3.53 6.13
N GLY A 12 6.25 3.92 4.86
CA GLY A 12 6.39 3.01 3.72
C GLY A 12 5.22 2.06 3.47
N VAL A 13 4.02 2.34 4.00
CA VAL A 13 2.87 1.41 3.87
C VAL A 13 2.31 1.31 2.44
N HIS A 14 2.74 2.20 1.56
CA HIS A 14 2.30 2.28 0.16
C HIS A 14 3.18 1.46 -0.79
N PHE A 15 4.20 0.75 -0.30
CA PHE A 15 5.01 -0.13 -1.12
C PHE A 15 4.27 -1.43 -1.45
N GLY A 16 4.09 -1.70 -2.74
CA GLY A 16 3.49 -2.92 -3.26
C GLY A 16 4.51 -3.99 -3.68
N HIS A 17 4.01 -5.09 -4.22
CA HIS A 17 4.82 -6.15 -4.82
C HIS A 17 4.80 -6.05 -6.35
N GLN A 18 5.72 -6.74 -7.02
CA GLN A 18 5.74 -6.80 -8.48
C GLN A 18 4.50 -7.52 -9.04
N THR A 19 4.11 -7.18 -10.28
CA THR A 19 2.88 -7.65 -10.94
C THR A 19 2.75 -9.18 -11.07
N ARG A 20 3.86 -9.93 -10.98
CA ARG A 20 3.85 -11.41 -10.99
C ARG A 20 3.56 -12.06 -9.63
N TYR A 21 3.57 -11.28 -8.55
CA TYR A 21 3.43 -11.78 -7.17
C TYR A 21 2.16 -11.29 -6.47
N TRP A 22 1.35 -10.44 -7.10
CA TRP A 22 0.10 -9.95 -6.50
C TRP A 22 -1.10 -10.80 -6.92
N ASN A 23 -2.10 -10.84 -6.04
CA ASN A 23 -3.36 -11.51 -6.28
C ASN A 23 -4.29 -10.58 -7.09
N PRO A 24 -4.79 -10.99 -8.28
CA PRO A 24 -5.66 -10.17 -9.13
C PRO A 24 -6.86 -9.53 -8.44
N LYS A 25 -7.35 -10.11 -7.33
CA LYS A 25 -8.45 -9.55 -6.54
C LYS A 25 -8.09 -8.24 -5.82
N MET A 26 -6.81 -7.89 -5.72
CA MET A 26 -6.35 -6.65 -5.05
C MET A 26 -6.35 -5.43 -5.99
N ALA A 27 -6.88 -5.54 -7.21
CA ALA A 27 -6.70 -4.54 -8.28
C ALA A 27 -7.29 -3.18 -7.92
N GLU A 28 -8.35 -3.18 -7.10
CA GLU A 28 -9.04 -1.99 -6.62
C GLU A 28 -8.22 -1.19 -5.59
N TYR A 29 -7.18 -1.80 -5.01
CA TYR A 29 -6.42 -1.24 -3.88
C TYR A 29 -4.94 -0.93 -4.20
N ILE A 30 -4.48 -1.22 -5.43
CA ILE A 30 -3.09 -1.02 -5.88
C ILE A 30 -2.99 0.20 -6.78
#